data_AF-A0A7X6FSP9-F1
#
_entry.id   AF-A0A7X6FSP9-F1
#
_cell.length_a   1.000
_cell.length_b   1.000
_cell.length_c   1.000
_cell.angle_alpha   90.00
_cell.angle_beta   90.00
_cell.angle_gamma   90.00
#
_symmetry.space_group_name_H-M   'P 1'
#
loop_
_entity.id
_entity.type
_entity.pdbx_description
1 polymer ?
#
loop_
_entity_poly.entity_id
_entity_poly.type
_entity_poly.pdbx_seq_one_letter_code
_entity_poly.pdbx_strand_id
1 'polypeptide(L)'
;MPIPVGAIAITSTGAKTSSVKGQAANGSLPSGTTVEVIAVDGNSIQIETPAGYLVWASRADFQVVNGPAVENGAKPDPKRQKIADIRKLLDDLEADLA
;
A
#
# COMPACT_ATOMS: atom_id res chain seq x y z
N MET A 1 -12.14 2.23 2.54
CA MET A 1 -11.52 0.90 2.64
C MET A 1 -10.04 1.02 2.32
N PRO A 2 -9.15 0.17 2.87
CA PRO A 2 -7.76 0.23 2.47
C PRO A 2 -7.59 -0.06 0.95
N ILE A 3 -6.60 0.51 0.27
CA ILE A 3 -6.26 0.13 -1.11
C ILE A 3 -5.02 -0.76 -0.99
N PRO A 4 -5.12 -2.07 -1.25
CA PRO A 4 -3.98 -2.97 -1.17
C PRO A 4 -3.13 -2.90 -2.46
N VAL A 5 -1.91 -3.42 -2.37
CA VAL A 5 -1.09 -3.69 -3.55
C VAL A 5 -1.76 -4.78 -4.40
N GLY A 6 -1.69 -4.67 -5.72
CA GLY A 6 -2.37 -5.52 -6.69
C GLY A 6 -3.86 -5.21 -6.85
N ALA A 7 -4.38 -4.16 -6.21
CA ALA A 7 -5.75 -3.73 -6.43
C ALA A 7 -5.91 -3.00 -7.76
N ILE A 8 -7.06 -3.20 -8.38
CA ILE A 8 -7.58 -2.36 -9.45
C ILE A 8 -8.39 -1.24 -8.81
N ALA A 9 -7.94 0.00 -9.00
CA ALA A 9 -8.56 1.18 -8.43
C ALA A 9 -8.98 2.17 -9.53
N ILE A 10 -10.02 2.95 -9.26
CA ILE A 10 -10.55 3.96 -10.18
C ILE A 10 -10.47 5.35 -9.54
N THR A 11 -10.08 6.36 -10.32
CA THR A 11 -10.08 7.76 -9.85
C THR A 11 -11.50 8.30 -9.71
N SER A 12 -11.82 8.92 -8.57
CA SER A 12 -13.16 9.48 -8.30
C SER A 12 -13.35 10.86 -8.95
N THR A 13 -12.49 11.81 -8.62
CA THR A 13 -12.52 13.20 -9.15
C THR A 13 -11.30 13.55 -10.00
N GLY A 14 -10.50 12.54 -10.37
CA GLY A 14 -9.16 12.70 -10.95
C GLY A 14 -8.09 12.75 -9.86
N ALA A 15 -6.83 12.54 -10.24
CA ALA A 15 -5.71 12.45 -9.30
C ALA A 15 -4.51 13.26 -9.78
N LYS A 16 -3.84 13.96 -8.87
CA LYS A 16 -2.53 14.56 -9.15
C LYS A 16 -1.45 13.49 -9.04
N THR A 17 -0.53 13.47 -9.99
CA THR A 17 0.51 12.45 -10.05
C THR A 17 1.89 13.07 -10.03
N SER A 18 2.84 12.39 -9.40
CA SER A 18 4.27 12.72 -9.48
C SER A 18 5.08 11.49 -9.84
N SER A 19 6.09 11.65 -10.69
CA SER A 19 7.04 10.57 -11.00
C SER A 19 7.85 10.14 -9.78
N VAL A 20 7.97 11.02 -8.77
CA VAL A 20 8.75 10.79 -7.55
C VAL A 20 7.87 11.03 -6.33
N LYS A 21 7.91 10.10 -5.38
CA LYS A 21 7.13 10.18 -4.14
C LYS A 21 7.43 11.46 -3.36
N GLY A 22 6.38 12.15 -2.91
CA GLY A 22 6.49 13.35 -2.08
C GLY A 22 6.97 14.61 -2.82
N GLN A 23 7.24 14.52 -4.13
CA GLN A 23 7.54 15.69 -4.95
C GLN A 23 6.27 16.37 -5.45
N ALA A 24 6.44 17.59 -5.95
CA ALA A 24 5.35 18.30 -6.62
C ALA A 24 4.76 17.45 -7.76
N ALA A 25 3.46 17.59 -7.98
CA ALA A 25 2.79 16.92 -9.07
C ALA A 25 3.27 17.48 -10.41
N ASN A 26 3.67 16.60 -11.32
CA ASN A 26 4.08 16.92 -12.69
C ASN A 26 3.12 16.33 -13.73
N GLY A 27 2.02 15.71 -13.29
CA GLY A 27 0.99 15.16 -14.14
C GLY A 27 -0.34 15.02 -13.41
N SER A 28 -1.32 14.48 -14.13
CA SER A 28 -2.62 14.15 -13.57
C SER A 28 -3.32 13.04 -14.33
N LEU A 29 -4.18 12.32 -13.63
CA LEU A 29 -5.14 11.39 -14.22
C LEU A 29 -6.55 12.01 -14.19
N PRO A 30 -7.33 11.87 -15.27
CA PRO A 30 -8.74 12.28 -15.27
C PRO A 30 -9.57 11.38 -14.35
N SER A 31 -10.79 11.83 -14.02
CA SER A 31 -11.77 11.00 -13.30
C SER A 31 -12.17 9.76 -14.12
N GLY A 32 -12.53 8.68 -13.44
CA GLY A 32 -12.90 7.42 -14.08
C GLY A 32 -11.73 6.61 -14.64
N THR A 33 -10.49 7.02 -14.40
CA THR A 33 -9.30 6.27 -14.84
C THR A 33 -9.10 5.06 -13.96
N THR A 34 -9.10 3.87 -14.58
CA THR A 34 -8.80 2.60 -13.91
C THR A 34 -7.29 2.33 -13.98
N VAL A 35 -6.69 1.95 -12.85
CA VAL A 35 -5.26 1.70 -12.71
C VAL A 35 -5.01 0.52 -11.77
N GLU A 36 -3.86 -0.13 -11.94
CA GLU A 36 -3.36 -1.12 -10.99
C GLU A 36 -2.45 -0.45 -9.95
N VAL A 37 -2.62 -0.85 -8.69
CA VAL A 37 -1.86 -0.36 -7.54
C VAL A 37 -0.63 -1.23 -7.34
N ILE A 38 0.55 -0.69 -7.60
CA ILE A 38 1.81 -1.44 -7.58
C ILE A 38 2.50 -1.33 -6.22
N ALA A 39 2.36 -0.20 -5.54
CA ALA A 39 2.91 -0.01 -4.20
C ALA A 39 2.00 0.89 -3.36
N VAL A 40 2.07 0.72 -2.04
CA VAL A 40 1.35 1.53 -1.06
C VAL A 40 2.32 1.98 0.01
N ASP A 41 2.37 3.29 0.26
CA ASP A 41 3.15 3.90 1.33
C ASP A 41 2.33 4.98 2.02
N GLY A 42 1.80 4.63 3.20
CA GLY A 42 0.91 5.50 3.95
C GLY A 42 -0.32 5.93 3.15
N ASN A 43 -0.41 7.24 2.88
CA ASN A 43 -1.49 7.84 2.10
C ASN A 43 -1.16 8.02 0.61
N SER A 44 0.02 7.57 0.16
CA SER A 44 0.40 7.58 -1.25
C SER A 44 0.38 6.17 -1.82
N ILE A 45 -0.06 6.05 -3.05
CA ILE A 45 0.02 4.80 -3.83
C ILE A 45 0.86 5.04 -5.08
N GLN A 46 1.60 4.02 -5.49
CA GLN A 46 2.23 3.99 -6.80
C GLN A 46 1.36 3.16 -7.73
N ILE A 47 1.14 3.67 -8.93
CA ILE A 47 0.28 3.10 -9.95
C ILE A 47 0.99 3.08 -11.30
N GLU A 48 0.59 2.15 -12.16
CA GLU A 48 0.89 2.24 -13.59
C GLU A 48 -0.24 2.94 -14.31
N THR A 49 0.09 4.01 -15.03
CA THR A 49 -0.87 4.74 -15.86
C THR A 49 -1.21 3.92 -17.12
N PRO A 50 -2.34 4.20 -17.79
CA PRO A 50 -2.67 3.55 -19.07
C PRO A 50 -1.60 3.73 -20.17
N ALA A 51 -0.73 4.72 -20.04
CA ALA A 51 0.41 4.95 -20.93
C ALA A 51 1.69 4.21 -20.52
N GLY A 52 1.65 3.35 -19.48
CA GLY A 52 2.78 2.54 -19.02
C GLY A 52 3.76 3.26 -18.09
N TYR A 53 3.43 4.47 -17.60
CA TYR A 53 4.30 5.19 -16.67
C TYR A 53 3.97 4.85 -15.21
N LEU A 54 5.02 4.66 -14.40
CA LEU A 54 4.91 4.53 -12.95
C LEU A 54 4.87 5.90 -12.27
N VAL A 55 3.79 6.18 -11.54
CA VAL A 55 3.61 7.46 -10.86
C VAL A 55 3.01 7.28 -9.47
N TRP A 56 3.28 8.25 -8.59
CA TRP A 56 2.73 8.34 -7.25
C TRP A 56 1.52 9.27 -7.23
N ALA A 57 0.48 8.87 -6.51
CA ALA A 57 -0.74 9.66 -6.34
C ALA A 57 -1.31 9.52 -4.93
N SER A 58 -2.16 10.47 -4.53
CA SER A 58 -2.88 10.41 -3.27
C SER A 58 -3.88 9.25 -3.31
N ARG A 59 -3.83 8.39 -2.30
CA ARG A 59 -4.75 7.26 -2.15
C ARG A 59 -6.21 7.68 -2.03
N ALA A 60 -6.46 8.87 -1.47
CA ALA A 60 -7.81 9.40 -1.27
C ALA A 60 -8.54 9.69 -2.60
N ASP A 61 -7.80 9.85 -3.69
CA ASP A 61 -8.34 10.15 -5.02
C ASP A 61 -8.88 8.89 -5.72
N PHE A 62 -8.73 7.72 -5.11
CA PHE A 62 -9.04 6.42 -5.71
C PHE A 62 -10.03 5.60 -4.88
N GLN A 63 -10.80 4.77 -5.59
CA GLN A 63 -11.69 3.77 -5.01
C GLN A 63 -11.33 2.39 -5.57
N VAL A 64 -11.31 1.36 -4.71
CA VAL A 64 -11.06 -0.01 -5.14
C VAL A 64 -12.28 -0.53 -5.92
N VAL A 65 -12.04 -1.04 -7.12
CA VAL A 65 -13.07 -1.66 -7.97
C VAL A 65 -12.97 -3.19 -7.88
N ASN A 66 -11.75 -3.71 -7.90
CA ASN A 66 -11.46 -5.13 -7.77
C ASN A 66 -10.05 -5.29 -7.17
N GLY A 67 -9.72 -6.46 -6.63
CA GLY A 67 -8.38 -6.70 -6.12
C GLY A 67 -8.32 -7.82 -5.10
N PRO A 68 -7.10 -8.19 -4.68
CA PRO A 68 -6.93 -9.09 -3.56
C PRO A 68 -7.68 -8.54 -2.35
N ALA A 69 -8.21 -9.45 -1.54
CA ALA A 69 -8.78 -9.06 -0.25
C ALA A 69 -7.76 -8.15 0.44
N VAL A 70 -8.20 -6.98 0.91
CA VAL A 70 -7.39 -6.18 1.81
C VAL A 70 -7.01 -7.09 2.97
N GLU A 71 -5.77 -7.56 3.00
CA GLU A 71 -5.21 -8.03 4.24
C GLU A 71 -5.29 -6.84 5.18
N ASN A 72 -6.28 -6.86 6.07
CA ASN A 72 -6.29 -6.04 7.29
C ASN A 72 -5.12 -6.42 8.21
N GLY A 73 -4.14 -7.19 7.73
CA GLY A 73 -2.81 -7.30 8.31
C GLY A 73 -2.01 -6.08 7.91
N ALA A 74 -1.85 -5.15 8.86
CA ALA A 74 -0.59 -4.44 8.94
C ALA A 74 0.52 -5.43 8.60
N LYS A 75 1.37 -5.16 7.60
CA LYS A 75 2.69 -5.81 7.55
C LYS A 75 3.17 -5.83 8.99
N PRO A 76 3.43 -7.00 9.61
CA PRO A 76 3.79 -7.03 11.01
C PRO A 76 4.94 -6.06 11.13
N ASP A 77 4.75 -5.01 11.95
CA ASP A 77 5.78 -4.02 12.16
C ASP A 77 7.05 -4.84 12.43
N PRO A 78 8.12 -4.69 11.63
CA PRO A 78 9.28 -5.56 11.75
C PRO A 78 9.85 -5.53 13.18
N LYS A 79 9.55 -4.50 13.97
CA LYS A 79 9.83 -4.45 15.41
C LYS A 79 8.86 -5.31 16.24
N ARG A 80 7.56 -5.33 15.93
CA ARG A 80 6.59 -6.23 16.58
C ARG A 80 6.84 -7.70 16.26
N GLN A 81 7.27 -8.02 15.03
CA GLN A 81 7.68 -9.38 14.70
C GLN A 81 8.88 -9.80 15.56
N LYS A 82 9.91 -8.96 15.63
CA LYS A 82 11.07 -9.19 16.52
C LYS A 82 10.67 -9.36 17.99
N ILE A 83 9.70 -8.59 18.49
CA ILE A 83 9.20 -8.74 19.86
C ILE A 83 8.50 -10.09 20.04
N ALA A 84 7.72 -10.55 19.07
CA ALA A 84 7.07 -11.85 19.12
C ALA A 84 8.10 -13.00 19.10
N ASP A 85 9.13 -12.89 18.26
CA ASP A 85 10.22 -13.88 18.20
C ASP A 85 11.00 -13.94 19.52
N ILE A 86 11.27 -12.79 20.16
CA ILE A 86 11.93 -12.72 21.48
C ILE A 86 11.08 -13.38 22.56
N ARG A 87 9.76 -13.13 22.58
CA ARG A 87 8.86 -13.74 23.57
C ARG A 87 8.83 -15.26 23.44
N LYS A 88 8.74 -15.76 22.21
CA LYS A 88 8.77 -17.19 21.95
C LYS A 88 10.08 -17.83 22.43
N LEU A 89 11.21 -17.17 22.19
CA LEU A 89 12.51 -17.65 22.68
C LEU A 89 12.56 -17.70 24.22
N LEU A 90 11.98 -16.72 24.91
CA LEU A 90 11.87 -16.73 26.37
C LEU A 90 11.01 -17.90 26.86
N ASP A 91 9.86 -18.13 26.24
CA ASP A 91 8.97 -19.24 26.60
C ASP A 91 9.67 -20.61 26.41
N ASP A 92 10.40 -20.77 25.29
CA ASP A 92 11.16 -21.99 25.01
C ASP A 92 12.29 -22.20 26.03
N LEU A 93 13.00 -21.12 26.42
CA LEU A 93 14.03 -21.20 27.46
C LEU A 93 13.44 -21.52 28.84
N GLU A 94 12.30 -20.94 29.21
CA GLU A 94 11.61 -21.27 30.46
C GLU A 94 11.14 -22.73 30.48
N ALA A 95 10.68 -23.26 29.34
CA ALA A 95 10.31 -24.66 29.20
C ALA A 95 11.51 -25.61 29.35
N ASP A 96 12.70 -25.23 28.85
CA ASP A 96 13.93 -26.01 29.01
C ASP A 96 14.48 -26.02 30.45
N LEU A 97 14.08 -25.04 31.28
CA LEU A 97 14.46 -24.96 32.71
C LEU A 97 13.52 -25.74 33.65
N ALA A 98 12.36 -26.21 33.17
CA ALA A 98 11.34 -26.91 33.97
C ALA A 98 11.50 -28.43 33.96
#